data_AF-A0A840VWM3-F1
#
_entry.id   AF-A0A840VWM3-F1
#
_cell.length_a   1.000
_cell.length_b   1.000
_cell.length_c   1.000
_cell.angle_alpha   90.00
_cell.angle_beta   90.00
_cell.angle_gamma   90.00
#
_symmetry.space_group_name_H-M   'P 1'
#
loop_
_entity.id
_entity.type
_entity.pdbx_description
1 polymer ?
#
loop_
_entity_poly.entity_id
_entity_poly.type
_entity_poly.pdbx_seq_one_letter_code
_entity_poly.pdbx_strand_id
1 'polypeptide(L)' 'MRQLRVAFAEAPGEAITTALKKRGFKWNGVSWDGIGDPDDVRAEAALAGGVVELV' A
#
# COMPACT_ATOMS: atom_id res chain seq x y z
N MET A 1 13.55 -6.68 0.32
CA MET A 1 12.52 -5.78 0.86
C MET A 1 13.01 -4.35 0.74
N ARG A 2 12.20 -3.46 0.15
CA ARG A 2 12.52 -2.05 -0.11
C ARG A 2 11.49 -1.19 0.59
N GLN A 3 11.81 0.09 0.82
CA GLN A 3 10.82 1.03 1.31
C GLN A 3 9.84 1.35 0.19
N LEU A 4 8.56 1.27 0.53
CA LEU A 4 7.44 1.39 -0.40
C LEU A 4 6.44 2.39 0.16
N ARG A 5 5.86 3.17 -0.73
CA ARG A 5 4.73 4.04 -0.46
C ARG A 5 3.57 3.62 -1.34
N VAL A 6 2.39 3.44 -0.75
CA VAL A 6 1.17 3.11 -1.47
C VAL A 6 0.18 4.25 -1.31
N ALA A 7 -0.10 4.93 -2.41
CA ALA A 7 -1.11 5.98 -2.47
C ALA A 7 -2.34 5.44 -3.21
N PHE A 8 -3.52 5.91 -2.82
CA PHE A 8 -4.77 5.55 -3.47
C PHE A 8 -5.50 6.82 -3.90
N ALA A 9 -6.07 6.83 -5.11
CA ALA A 9 -6.86 7.96 -5.60
C ALA A 9 -8.17 8.13 -4.80
N GLU A 10 -8.76 7.01 -4.40
CA GLU A 10 -9.94 6.93 -3.53
C GLU A 10 -9.61 6.06 -2.32
N ALA A 11 -10.36 6.23 -1.22
CA ALA A 11 -10.12 5.44 -0.01
C ALA A 11 -10.22 3.93 -0.34
N PRO A 12 -9.15 3.14 -0.14
CA PRO A 12 -9.18 1.73 -0.49
C PRO A 12 -10.15 0.99 0.42
N GLY A 13 -10.84 -0.03 -0.12
CA GLY A 13 -11.73 -0.86 0.66
C GLY A 13 -11.03 -1.54 1.84
N GLU A 14 -11.80 -1.89 2.87
CA GLU A 14 -11.32 -2.42 4.16
C GLU A 14 -10.38 -3.64 4.01
N ALA A 15 -10.58 -4.45 2.97
CA ALA A 15 -9.72 -5.59 2.65
C ALA A 15 -8.26 -5.16 2.38
N ILE A 16 -8.06 -4.15 1.53
CA ILE A 16 -6.73 -3.65 1.18
C ILE A 16 -6.10 -2.92 2.37
N THR A 17 -6.89 -2.14 3.09
CA THR A 17 -6.43 -1.45 4.31
C THR A 17 -5.95 -2.46 5.36
N THR A 18 -6.67 -3.56 5.53
CA THR A 18 -6.31 -4.64 6.45
C THR A 18 -5.07 -5.38 5.99
N ALA A 19 -4.93 -5.65 4.69
CA ALA A 19 -3.76 -6.31 4.14
C ALA A 19 -2.49 -5.47 4.30
N LEU A 20 -2.55 -4.17 4.01
CA LEU A 20 -1.46 -3.23 4.21
C LEU A 20 -1.05 -3.17 5.70
N LYS A 21 -2.01 -3.08 6.62
CA LYS A 21 -1.74 -3.14 8.07
C LYS A 21 -1.07 -4.46 8.47
N LYS A 22 -1.54 -5.61 7.96
CA LYS A 22 -0.94 -6.92 8.23
C LYS A 22 0.50 -7.03 7.73
N ARG A 23 0.82 -6.37 6.60
CA ARG A 23 2.18 -6.26 6.07
C ARG A 23 3.06 -5.25 6.82
N GLY A 24 2.51 -4.53 7.80
CA GLY A 24 3.25 -3.53 8.57
C GLY A 24 3.35 -2.16 7.90
N PHE A 25 2.56 -1.91 6.85
CA PHE A 25 2.43 -0.56 6.31
C PHE A 25 1.69 0.33 7.30
N LYS A 26 2.15 1.58 7.42
CA LYS A 26 1.58 2.61 8.28
C LYS A 26 0.99 3.72 7.44
N TRP A 27 -0.24 4.09 7.77
CA TRP A 27 -0.88 5.27 7.18
C TRP A 27 -0.27 6.55 7.75
N ASN A 28 0.16 7.45 6.87
CA ASN A 28 0.76 8.73 7.25
C ASN A 28 -0.22 9.92 7.13
N GLY A 29 -1.48 9.69 6.73
CA GLY A 29 -2.48 10.72 6.46
C GLY A 29 -2.83 10.88 4.97
N VAL A 30 -1.93 10.51 4.06
CA VAL A 30 -2.12 10.61 2.60
C VAL A 30 -1.75 9.32 1.86
N SER A 31 -0.82 8.53 2.41
CA SER A 31 -0.33 7.29 1.82
C SER A 31 0.06 6.28 2.90
N TRP A 32 0.18 5.03 2.49
CA TRP A 32 0.70 3.93 3.32
C TRP A 32 2.19 3.77 3.09
N ASP A 33 3.02 4.02 4.09
CA ASP A 33 4.47 3.77 4.01
C ASP A 33 4.80 2.45 4.71
N GLY A 34 5.62 1.61 4.09
CA GLY A 34 6.01 0.32 4.64
C GLY A 34 7.28 -0.21 4.00
N ILE A 35 7.72 -1.38 4.47
CA ILE A 35 8.86 -2.09 3.89
C ILE A 35 8.33 -3.42 3.36
N GLY A 36 8.56 -3.70 2.08
CA GLY A 36 8.01 -4.89 1.45
C GLY A 36 8.62 -5.17 0.10
N ASP A 37 8.01 -6.09 -0.63
CA ASP A 37 8.33 -6.32 -2.03
C ASP A 37 7.31 -5.57 -2.91
N PRO A 38 7.76 -4.72 -3.86
CA PRO A 38 6.85 -3.89 -4.65
C PRO A 38 5.87 -4.74 -5.45
N ASP A 39 6.28 -5.86 -6.03
CA ASP A 39 5.42 -6.71 -6.85
C ASP A 39 4.24 -7.31 -6.06
N ASP A 40 4.50 -7.73 -4.82
CA ASP A 40 3.48 -8.27 -3.90
C ASP A 40 2.42 -7.22 -3.57
N VAL A 41 2.85 -5.98 -3.27
CA VAL A 41 1.97 -4.90 -2.84
C VAL A 41 1.26 -4.26 -4.04
N ARG A 42 1.90 -4.27 -5.21
CA ARG A 42 1.34 -3.67 -6.44
C ARG A 42 0.13 -4.44 -6.93
N ALA A 43 0.12 -5.77 -6.79
CA ALA A 43 -1.06 -6.58 -7.09
C ALA A 43 -2.26 -6.17 -6.22
N GLU A 44 -2.07 -6.00 -4.91
CA GLU A 44 -3.13 -5.60 -3.98
C GLU A 44 -3.56 -4.14 -4.17
N ALA A 45 -2.59 -3.24 -4.36
CA ALA A 45 -2.86 -1.84 -4.61
C ALA A 45 -3.66 -1.65 -5.90
N ALA A 46 -3.32 -2.38 -6.98
CA ALA A 46 -4.01 -2.31 -8.25
C ALA A 46 -5.50 -2.68 -8.16
N LEU A 47 -5.88 -3.58 -7.25
CA LEU A 47 -7.29 -3.94 -7.01
C LEU A 47 -8.13 -2.79 -6.48
N ALA A 48 -7.50 -1.80 -5.83
CA ALA A 48 -8.16 -0.59 -5.33
C ALA A 48 -7.71 0.70 -6.05
N GLY A 49 -7.13 0.57 -7.26
CA GLY A 49 -6.64 1.73 -8.01
C GLY A 49 -5.47 2.47 -7.34
N GLY A 50 -4.74 1.77 -6.48
CA GLY A 50 -3.57 2.28 -5.77
C GLY A 50 -2.30 2.23 -6.61
N VAL A 51 -1.39 3.16 -6.32
CA VAL A 51 -0.07 3.27 -6.92
C VAL A 51 0.97 2.94 -5.86
N VAL A 52 1.92 2.07 -6.19
CA VAL A 52 3.07 1.74 -5.34
C VAL A 52 4.30 2.45 -5.87
N GLU A 53 4.91 3.26 -5.02
CA GLU A 53 6.11 4.02 -5.27
C GLU A 53 7.26 3.46 -4.42
N LEU A 54 8.46 3.41 -4.99
CA LEU A 54 9.69 3.10 -4.26
C LEU A 54 10.19 4.39 -3.61
N VAL A 55 10.47 4.33 -2.31
CA VAL A 55 10.99 5.46 -1.50
C VAL A 55 12.46 5.25 -1.19
#